data_AF-A0A2H6GKH7-F1
#
_entry.id   AF-A0A2H6GKH7-F1
#
_cell.length_a   1.000
_cell.length_b   1.000
_cell.length_c   1.000
_cell.angle_alpha   90.00
_cell.angle_beta   90.00
_cell.angle_gamma   90.00
#
_symmetry.space_group_name_H-M   'P 1'
#
loop_
_entity.id
_entity.type
_entity.pdbx_description
1 polymer ?
#
loop_
_entity_poly.entity_id
_entity_poly.type
_entity_poly.pdbx_seq_one_letter_code
_entity_poly.pdbx_strand_id
1 'polypeptide(L)'
;MSFSLSLCALSGSVDGLFASPSSLNDEIPDRILDLHWKQWTTFGVSSHYDQSSEYILDLEALVVSTLTIGLRDKRMLGVALEWTQVNRSWLNLNRVKRIGKYFTSCEILQKRPLLSSYVMESLINFLKNARTSLAEGGDGINDTGYPQHDYIELFQNYMGRGVVVEPDIKSPCLLQLCVRNFFGVDARAEMFLYFLAGRRGNSNSISGEIFLEQKNLYRILNNWANAGIIEEDLEVSSPDYGLKNREQWIQTFQINEIPAYVNWPRIYQFLDLITVHLTDPAVQDDTYLASSFFRDIQPEARYVASVTKIDLPSPKSFPGKEYYEPFAGSVLQIAEKLMQ
;
A
#
# COMPACT_ATOMS: atom_id res chain seq x y z
N MET A 1 -4.75 25.78 6.61
CA MET A 1 -3.56 26.37 5.98
C MET A 1 -2.38 25.46 6.32
N SER A 2 -2.18 24.40 5.54
CA SER A 2 -0.97 23.57 5.68
C SER A 2 0.08 24.13 4.73
N PHE A 3 1.20 24.58 5.29
CA PHE A 3 2.39 24.89 4.52
C PHE A 3 2.95 23.56 3.99
N SER A 4 2.56 23.18 2.78
CA SER A 4 3.34 22.20 2.02
C SER A 4 4.60 22.92 1.55
N LEU A 5 5.64 22.92 2.39
CA LEU A 5 6.98 23.20 1.92
C LEU A 5 7.33 22.08 0.95
N SER A 6 7.45 22.42 -0.32
CA SER A 6 7.99 21.54 -1.35
C SER A 6 9.52 21.50 -1.11
N LEU A 7 10.14 20.33 -0.88
CA LEU A 7 11.60 20.26 -0.71
C LEU A 7 12.36 20.81 -1.93
N CYS A 8 11.71 20.96 -3.09
CA CYS A 8 12.31 21.65 -4.25
C CYS A 8 12.73 23.10 -3.97
N ALA A 9 12.23 23.73 -2.90
CA ALA A 9 12.67 25.06 -2.46
C ALA A 9 13.90 25.05 -1.52
N LEU A 10 14.37 23.88 -1.09
CA LEU A 10 15.51 23.70 -0.19
C LEU A 10 16.76 23.27 -0.98
N SER A 11 17.26 24.14 -1.85
CA SER A 11 18.64 24.07 -2.36
C SER A 11 19.66 24.70 -1.39
N GLY A 12 19.25 24.96 -0.15
CA GLY A 12 20.11 25.38 0.97
C GLY A 12 20.21 24.24 1.98
N SER A 13 21.39 24.09 2.61
CA SER A 13 21.76 23.00 3.51
C SER A 13 20.60 22.52 4.40
N VAL A 14 20.17 21.29 4.18
CA VAL A 14 19.18 20.54 5.00
C VAL A 14 19.76 20.16 6.37
N ASP A 15 21.02 20.52 6.64
CA ASP A 15 21.76 20.24 7.86
C ASP A 15 20.96 20.69 9.10
N GLY A 16 20.50 19.71 9.89
CA GLY A 16 19.86 19.92 11.18
C GLY A 16 18.33 19.98 11.16
N LEU A 17 17.65 19.94 10.01
CA LEU A 17 16.18 19.87 9.95
C LEU A 17 15.66 18.52 10.51
N PHE A 18 16.47 17.47 10.37
CA PHE A 18 16.17 16.11 10.81
C PHE A 18 17.08 15.68 11.98
N ALA A 19 17.44 16.61 12.86
CA ALA A 19 18.36 16.33 13.96
C ALA A 19 17.77 15.35 15.02
N SER A 20 16.44 15.23 15.11
CA SER A 20 15.76 14.35 16.09
C SER A 20 14.53 13.63 15.52
N PRO A 21 14.16 12.46 16.08
CA PRO A 21 12.89 11.77 15.79
C PRO A 21 11.66 12.63 16.03
N SER A 22 11.68 13.46 17.07
CA SER A 22 10.58 14.38 17.40
C SER A 22 10.25 15.40 16.31
N SER A 23 11.21 15.82 15.47
CA SER A 23 10.91 16.75 14.37
C SER A 23 10.11 16.11 13.23
N LEU A 24 10.16 14.78 13.10
CA LEU A 24 9.50 14.02 12.04
C LEU A 24 8.24 13.28 12.46
N ASN A 25 7.89 13.36 13.75
CA ASN A 25 6.75 12.67 14.36
C ASN A 25 5.40 12.99 13.69
N ASP A 26 5.28 14.17 13.08
CA ASP A 26 4.11 14.57 12.30
C ASP A 26 4.41 14.70 10.80
N GLU A 27 5.61 15.12 10.41
CA GLU A 27 5.92 15.37 9.00
C GLU A 27 5.78 14.11 8.12
N ILE A 28 6.42 13.00 8.48
CA ILE A 28 6.34 11.77 7.67
C ILE A 28 4.91 11.18 7.67
N PRO A 29 4.25 11.00 8.83
CA PRO A 29 2.88 10.48 8.86
C PRO A 29 1.89 11.35 8.09
N ASP A 30 2.02 12.68 8.11
CA ASP A 30 1.13 13.58 7.38
C ASP A 30 1.35 13.48 5.86
N ARG A 31 2.59 13.30 5.39
CA ARG A 31 2.85 13.00 3.96
C ARG A 31 2.28 11.66 3.51
N ILE A 32 2.32 10.65 4.38
CA ILE A 32 1.72 9.34 4.09
C ILE A 32 0.19 9.46 4.05
N LEU A 33 -0.40 10.28 4.92
CA LEU A 33 -1.83 10.57 4.89
C LEU A 33 -2.23 11.35 3.62
N ASP A 34 -1.42 12.31 3.18
CA ASP A 34 -1.61 13.02 1.91
C ASP A 34 -1.59 12.05 0.72
N LEU A 35 -0.68 11.07 0.72
CA LEU A 35 -0.62 10.01 -0.30
C LEU A 35 -1.90 9.20 -0.36
N HIS A 36 -2.45 8.82 0.79
CA HIS A 36 -3.73 8.12 0.85
C HIS A 36 -4.86 9.00 0.30
N TRP A 37 -4.91 10.30 0.64
CA TRP A 37 -5.91 11.22 0.09
C TRP A 37 -5.81 11.34 -1.43
N LYS A 38 -4.60 11.50 -1.97
CA LYS A 38 -4.37 11.55 -3.41
C LYS A 38 -4.87 10.27 -4.09
N GLN A 39 -4.51 9.10 -3.56
CA GLN A 39 -4.93 7.83 -4.16
C GLN A 39 -6.42 7.56 -4.06
N TRP A 40 -7.05 7.85 -2.92
CA TRP A 40 -8.51 7.76 -2.79
C TRP A 40 -9.23 8.73 -3.74
N THR A 41 -8.63 9.90 -4.01
CA THR A 41 -9.13 10.85 -5.00
C THR A 41 -9.07 10.29 -6.41
N THR A 42 -7.98 9.61 -6.76
CA THR A 42 -7.88 8.84 -8.02
C THR A 42 -8.99 7.79 -8.11
N PHE A 43 -9.32 7.10 -7.02
CA PHE A 43 -10.45 6.17 -6.96
C PHE A 43 -11.84 6.84 -6.93
N GLY A 44 -11.97 8.17 -7.06
CA GLY A 44 -13.26 8.85 -7.13
C GLY A 44 -13.80 9.35 -5.79
N VAL A 45 -12.96 9.52 -4.77
CA VAL A 45 -13.33 10.30 -3.58
C VAL A 45 -13.20 11.79 -3.88
N SER A 46 -14.24 12.58 -3.60
CA SER A 46 -14.17 14.04 -3.74
C SER A 46 -13.22 14.64 -2.70
N SER A 47 -12.17 15.31 -3.18
CA SER A 47 -11.19 15.98 -2.33
C SER A 47 -10.56 17.17 -3.08
N HIS A 48 -9.60 17.85 -2.45
CA HIS A 48 -8.82 18.94 -3.05
C HIS A 48 -7.49 18.48 -3.67
N TYR A 49 -7.15 17.19 -3.56
CA TYR A 49 -5.94 16.64 -4.16
C TYR A 49 -6.15 16.41 -5.66
N ASP A 50 -5.05 16.46 -6.39
CA ASP A 50 -5.01 15.99 -7.77
C ASP A 50 -5.06 14.45 -7.81
N GLN A 51 -5.19 13.89 -9.02
CA GLN A 51 -5.15 12.45 -9.22
C GLN A 51 -3.70 11.98 -9.39
N SER A 52 -3.42 10.74 -8.99
CA SER A 52 -2.15 10.06 -9.26
C SER A 52 -1.96 9.84 -10.76
N SER A 53 -0.72 9.93 -11.23
CA SER A 53 -0.36 9.65 -12.64
C SER A 53 0.76 8.63 -12.82
N GLU A 54 1.66 8.48 -11.84
CA GLU A 54 2.92 7.74 -12.04
C GLU A 54 2.82 6.22 -11.83
N TYR A 55 1.84 5.77 -11.04
CA TYR A 55 1.77 4.38 -10.58
C TYR A 55 0.40 3.74 -10.80
N ILE A 56 0.39 2.45 -11.16
CA ILE A 56 -0.83 1.65 -11.15
C ILE A 56 -1.22 1.42 -9.69
N LEU A 57 -2.42 1.85 -9.29
CA LEU A 57 -2.89 1.76 -7.92
C LEU A 57 -3.46 0.37 -7.61
N ASP A 58 -3.29 -0.06 -6.35
CA ASP A 58 -3.83 -1.32 -5.83
C ASP A 58 -4.88 -1.03 -4.77
N LEU A 59 -6.15 -1.28 -5.11
CA LEU A 59 -7.30 -0.99 -4.29
C LEU A 59 -7.24 -1.71 -2.94
N GLU A 60 -6.95 -3.01 -2.93
CA GLU A 60 -6.96 -3.79 -1.69
C GLU A 60 -5.80 -3.40 -0.77
N ALA A 61 -4.66 -3.00 -1.34
CA ALA A 61 -3.53 -2.49 -0.57
C ALA A 61 -3.89 -1.15 0.10
N LEU A 62 -4.50 -0.23 -0.66
CA LEU A 62 -4.94 1.07 -0.15
C LEU A 62 -6.00 0.92 0.95
N VAL A 63 -6.95 0.00 0.79
CA VAL A 63 -7.95 -0.31 1.84
C VAL A 63 -7.29 -0.78 3.13
N VAL A 64 -6.32 -1.70 3.04
CA VAL A 64 -5.65 -2.24 4.24
C VAL A 64 -4.75 -1.19 4.90
N SER A 65 -3.94 -0.46 4.13
CA SER A 65 -3.06 0.58 4.68
C SER A 65 -3.84 1.77 5.23
N THR A 66 -5.05 2.06 4.73
CA THR A 66 -5.89 3.09 5.36
C THR A 66 -6.22 2.75 6.84
N LEU A 67 -6.19 1.47 7.24
CA LEU A 67 -6.35 1.07 8.65
C LEU A 67 -5.11 1.28 9.53
N THR A 68 -3.96 1.63 8.98
CA THR A 68 -2.75 1.90 9.80
C THR A 68 -2.62 3.40 10.07
N ILE A 69 -3.00 4.24 9.10
CA ILE A 69 -2.87 5.70 9.18
C ILE A 69 -4.21 6.42 9.47
N GLY A 70 -5.34 5.79 9.18
CA GLY A 70 -6.65 6.44 9.10
C GLY A 70 -7.21 7.00 10.41
N LEU A 71 -6.69 6.61 11.57
CA LEU A 71 -7.10 7.25 12.84
C LEU A 71 -6.47 8.62 13.08
N ARG A 72 -5.40 8.98 12.34
CA ARG A 72 -4.86 10.35 12.35
C ARG A 72 -5.84 11.34 11.72
N ASP A 73 -6.62 10.91 10.73
CA ASP A 73 -7.75 11.66 10.17
C ASP A 73 -8.96 10.73 10.02
N LYS A 74 -9.86 10.73 11.02
CA LYS A 74 -11.08 9.92 10.99
C LYS A 74 -11.93 10.13 9.72
N ARG A 75 -11.80 11.28 9.03
CA ARG A 75 -12.51 11.52 7.75
C ARG A 75 -11.95 10.63 6.64
N MET A 76 -10.65 10.37 6.62
CA MET A 76 -9.98 9.47 5.67
C MET A 76 -10.59 8.07 5.77
N LEU A 77 -10.63 7.54 7.00
CA LEU A 77 -11.23 6.23 7.24
C LEU A 77 -12.72 6.22 6.84
N GLY A 78 -13.47 7.26 7.16
CA GLY A 78 -14.86 7.40 6.75
C GLY A 78 -15.07 7.36 5.23
N VAL A 79 -14.24 8.06 4.43
CA VAL A 79 -14.36 8.01 2.95
C VAL A 79 -13.95 6.67 2.37
N ALA A 80 -12.91 6.03 2.91
CA ALA A 80 -12.48 4.70 2.48
C ALA A 80 -13.59 3.67 2.71
N LEU A 81 -14.21 3.67 3.91
CA LEU A 81 -15.34 2.81 4.23
C LEU A 81 -16.52 3.07 3.29
N GLU A 82 -16.84 4.33 3.02
CA GLU A 82 -17.89 4.68 2.06
C GLU A 82 -17.61 4.13 0.67
N TRP A 83 -16.38 4.30 0.19
CA TRP A 83 -15.96 3.77 -1.09
C TRP A 83 -16.15 2.26 -1.15
N THR A 84 -15.72 1.53 -0.11
CA THR A 84 -15.85 0.06 -0.09
C THR A 84 -17.29 -0.43 -0.07
N GLN A 85 -18.25 0.37 0.41
CA GLN A 85 -19.66 0.03 0.41
C GLN A 85 -20.33 0.36 -0.94
N VAL A 86 -20.04 1.53 -1.50
CA VAL A 86 -20.56 1.97 -2.81
C VAL A 86 -20.00 1.11 -3.95
N ASN A 87 -18.70 0.85 -3.93
CA ASN A 87 -17.94 0.22 -5.01
C ASN A 87 -17.53 -1.22 -4.69
N ARG A 88 -18.27 -1.89 -3.79
CA ARG A 88 -17.92 -3.22 -3.25
C ARG A 88 -17.61 -4.28 -4.31
N SER A 89 -18.31 -4.25 -5.45
CA SER A 89 -18.13 -5.22 -6.53
C SER A 89 -16.72 -5.23 -7.10
N TRP A 90 -15.96 -4.14 -6.91
CA TRP A 90 -14.57 -4.04 -7.34
C TRP A 90 -13.59 -4.72 -6.39
N LEU A 91 -13.97 -5.04 -5.15
CA LEU A 91 -13.06 -5.58 -4.13
C LEU A 91 -12.87 -7.09 -4.23
N ASN A 92 -11.61 -7.51 -4.25
CA ASN A 92 -11.24 -8.91 -4.06
C ASN A 92 -11.03 -9.20 -2.57
N LEU A 93 -12.09 -9.67 -1.88
CA LEU A 93 -12.02 -9.96 -0.44
C LEU A 93 -10.97 -11.01 -0.06
N ASN A 94 -10.57 -11.90 -0.98
CA ASN A 94 -9.49 -12.85 -0.72
C ASN A 94 -8.13 -12.16 -0.72
N ARG A 95 -7.90 -11.17 -1.59
CA ARG A 95 -6.69 -10.34 -1.57
C ARG A 95 -6.66 -9.44 -0.33
N VAL A 96 -7.77 -8.77 0.02
CA VAL A 96 -7.86 -7.98 1.27
C VAL A 96 -7.41 -8.81 2.48
N LYS A 97 -7.89 -10.06 2.61
CA LYS A 97 -7.47 -10.96 3.72
C LYS A 97 -5.98 -11.30 3.69
N ARG A 98 -5.42 -11.58 2.51
CA ARG A 98 -4.01 -11.98 2.36
C ARG A 98 -3.06 -10.82 2.59
N ILE A 99 -3.39 -9.64 2.07
CA ILE A 99 -2.68 -8.38 2.35
C ILE A 99 -2.84 -8.05 3.84
N GLY A 100 -4.05 -8.12 4.39
CA GLY A 100 -4.29 -7.95 5.82
C GLY A 100 -3.39 -8.84 6.68
N LYS A 101 -3.28 -10.14 6.33
CA LYS A 101 -2.37 -11.06 7.01
C LYS A 101 -0.91 -10.60 6.98
N TYR A 102 -0.45 -10.04 5.86
CA TYR A 102 0.90 -9.51 5.71
C TYR A 102 1.18 -8.35 6.69
N PHE A 103 0.17 -7.53 6.98
CA PHE A 103 0.26 -6.44 7.97
C PHE A 103 0.14 -6.95 9.41
N THR A 104 -0.76 -7.91 9.68
CA THR A 104 -0.95 -8.49 11.02
C THR A 104 0.15 -9.46 11.43
N SER A 105 1.01 -9.89 10.50
CA SER A 105 2.20 -10.70 10.79
C SER A 105 3.50 -9.91 10.79
N CYS A 106 3.46 -8.62 10.45
CA CYS A 106 4.64 -7.76 10.40
C CYS A 106 4.96 -7.25 11.80
N GLU A 107 5.88 -7.92 12.50
CA GLU A 107 6.28 -7.53 13.84
C GLU A 107 7.30 -6.38 13.82
N ILE A 108 7.07 -5.36 14.64
CA ILE A 108 8.00 -4.24 14.84
C ILE A 108 8.83 -4.52 16.09
N LEU A 109 10.16 -4.55 15.97
CA LEU A 109 11.12 -4.62 17.08
C LEU A 109 10.65 -5.52 18.25
N GLN A 110 10.13 -6.71 17.90
CA GLN A 110 9.65 -7.75 18.83
C GLN A 110 8.48 -7.38 19.76
N LYS A 111 7.66 -6.35 19.46
CA LYS A 111 6.62 -5.89 20.41
C LYS A 111 5.17 -5.93 19.94
N ARG A 112 4.88 -5.88 18.64
CA ARG A 112 3.50 -6.03 18.11
C ARG A 112 3.45 -5.97 16.57
N PRO A 113 2.38 -6.46 15.93
CA PRO A 113 2.18 -6.30 14.49
C PRO A 113 2.02 -4.84 14.02
N LEU A 114 1.85 -4.57 12.73
CA LEU A 114 1.45 -3.23 12.27
C LEU A 114 -0.04 -2.96 12.53
N LEU A 115 -0.85 -4.00 12.42
CA LEU A 115 -2.29 -3.92 12.51
C LEU A 115 -2.84 -5.06 13.37
N SER A 116 -3.85 -4.76 14.19
CA SER A 116 -4.53 -5.75 15.01
C SER A 116 -5.31 -6.74 14.14
N SER A 117 -5.13 -8.05 14.37
CA SER A 117 -5.94 -9.10 13.74
C SER A 117 -7.43 -8.90 13.97
N TYR A 118 -7.81 -8.40 15.16
CA TYR A 118 -9.21 -8.13 15.50
C TYR A 118 -9.80 -6.98 14.67
N VAL A 119 -9.04 -5.90 14.48
CA VAL A 119 -9.44 -4.79 13.60
C VAL A 119 -9.59 -5.27 12.16
N MET A 120 -8.66 -6.11 11.67
CA MET A 120 -8.75 -6.70 10.34
C MET A 120 -9.97 -7.61 10.17
N GLU A 121 -10.25 -8.49 11.14
CA GLU A 121 -11.44 -9.35 11.11
C GLU A 121 -12.73 -8.52 11.09
N SER A 122 -12.76 -7.43 11.85
CA SER A 122 -13.88 -6.50 11.89
C SER A 122 -14.07 -5.77 10.57
N LEU A 123 -13.00 -5.31 9.92
CA LEU A 123 -13.07 -4.79 8.54
C LEU A 123 -13.62 -5.83 7.59
N ILE A 124 -13.12 -7.07 7.62
CA ILE A 124 -13.61 -8.14 6.73
C ILE A 124 -15.10 -8.41 6.93
N ASN A 125 -15.59 -8.34 8.17
CA ASN A 125 -17.02 -8.48 8.46
C ASN A 125 -17.83 -7.29 7.94
N PHE A 126 -17.32 -6.06 8.12
CA PHE A 126 -17.90 -4.85 7.53
C PHE A 126 -18.01 -4.95 6.00
N LEU A 127 -16.93 -5.35 5.33
CA LEU A 127 -16.89 -5.52 3.87
C LEU A 127 -17.83 -6.63 3.36
N LYS A 128 -18.17 -7.62 4.19
CA LYS A 128 -19.11 -8.69 3.83
C LYS A 128 -20.57 -8.26 3.94
N ASN A 129 -20.90 -7.30 4.79
CA ASN A 129 -22.28 -6.97 5.12
C ASN A 129 -22.64 -5.59 4.56
N ALA A 130 -23.49 -5.58 3.52
CA ALA A 130 -23.87 -4.35 2.81
C ALA A 130 -24.83 -3.44 3.61
N ARG A 131 -25.36 -3.91 4.75
CA ARG A 131 -26.16 -3.13 5.71
C ARG A 131 -25.90 -3.66 7.12
N THR A 132 -25.67 -2.72 8.03
CA THR A 132 -25.41 -2.81 9.47
C THR A 132 -25.84 -4.08 10.23
N SER A 133 -24.86 -4.75 10.85
CA SER A 133 -24.71 -4.95 12.30
C SER A 133 -23.40 -5.73 12.49
N LEU A 134 -22.34 -5.10 13.00
CA LEU A 134 -21.20 -5.87 13.49
C LEU A 134 -21.69 -6.59 14.75
N ALA A 135 -21.51 -7.91 14.78
CA ALA A 135 -22.04 -8.78 15.83
C ALA A 135 -21.75 -8.22 17.23
N GLU A 136 -22.78 -8.16 18.07
CA GLU A 136 -22.59 -8.07 19.51
C GLU A 136 -21.83 -9.32 19.97
N GLY A 137 -20.69 -9.12 20.64
CA GLY A 137 -20.01 -10.18 21.38
C GLY A 137 -18.72 -10.70 20.73
N GLY A 138 -17.61 -10.14 21.19
CA GLY A 138 -16.36 -10.86 21.37
C GLY A 138 -15.87 -10.56 22.78
N ASP A 139 -15.84 -11.57 23.64
CA ASP A 139 -15.34 -11.49 25.01
C ASP A 139 -13.89 -10.99 24.99
N GLY A 140 -13.64 -9.87 25.68
CA GLY A 140 -12.29 -9.34 25.94
C GLY A 140 -11.73 -8.42 24.87
N ILE A 141 -12.05 -7.13 24.95
CA ILE A 141 -11.08 -6.07 24.60
C ILE A 141 -9.91 -6.24 25.58
N ASN A 142 -9.00 -7.16 25.29
CA ASN A 142 -7.73 -7.20 26.00
C ASN A 142 -6.98 -5.94 25.58
N ASP A 143 -6.43 -5.21 26.56
CA ASP A 143 -5.64 -4.01 26.32
C ASP A 143 -4.37 -4.37 25.53
N THR A 144 -4.47 -4.35 24.20
CA THR A 144 -3.36 -4.65 23.29
C THR A 144 -2.55 -3.39 22.93
N GLY A 145 -2.82 -2.25 23.57
CA GLY A 145 -2.23 -0.96 23.20
C GLY A 145 -2.55 -0.48 21.77
N TYR A 146 -3.56 -1.07 21.11
CA TYR A 146 -4.10 -0.58 19.84
C TYR A 146 -5.41 0.18 20.11
N PRO A 147 -5.71 1.26 19.37
CA PRO A 147 -6.99 1.94 19.41
C PRO A 147 -8.10 1.13 18.72
N GLN A 148 -8.27 -0.13 19.12
CA GLN A 148 -9.24 -1.04 18.51
C GLN A 148 -10.65 -0.46 18.62
N HIS A 149 -10.98 0.11 19.78
CA HIS A 149 -12.28 0.73 20.03
C HIS A 149 -12.64 1.79 18.98
N ASP A 150 -11.71 2.70 18.62
CA ASP A 150 -11.97 3.74 17.63
C ASP A 150 -12.33 3.17 16.24
N TYR A 151 -11.62 2.11 15.81
CA TYR A 151 -11.94 1.43 14.55
C TYR A 151 -13.32 0.77 14.60
N ILE A 152 -13.60 0.02 15.67
CA ILE A 152 -14.88 -0.67 15.80
C ILE A 152 -16.04 0.32 15.85
N GLU A 153 -15.90 1.41 16.61
CA GLU A 153 -16.89 2.48 16.68
C GLU A 153 -17.16 3.08 15.30
N LEU A 154 -16.11 3.36 14.51
CA LEU A 154 -16.25 3.89 13.15
C LEU A 154 -16.92 2.89 12.20
N PHE A 155 -16.64 1.59 12.33
CA PHE A 155 -17.30 0.57 11.51
C PHE A 155 -18.78 0.39 11.88
N GLN A 156 -19.10 0.44 13.17
CA GLN A 156 -20.47 0.28 13.69
C GLN A 156 -21.35 1.49 13.37
N ASN A 157 -20.79 2.70 13.52
CA ASN A 157 -21.48 3.97 13.31
C ASN A 157 -21.25 4.55 11.91
N TYR A 158 -20.81 3.72 10.96
CA TYR A 158 -20.55 4.14 9.59
C TYR A 158 -21.81 4.75 8.96
N MET A 159 -21.64 5.97 8.42
CA MET A 159 -22.68 6.72 7.70
C MET A 159 -22.06 7.32 6.44
N GLY A 160 -22.61 6.94 5.28
CA GLY A 160 -22.19 7.48 3.99
C GLY A 160 -22.49 8.97 3.87
N ARG A 161 -21.52 9.75 3.38
CA ARG A 161 -21.61 11.21 3.23
C ARG A 161 -21.94 11.66 1.81
N GLY A 162 -21.94 10.75 0.84
CA GLY A 162 -22.19 11.07 -0.56
C GLY A 162 -20.99 11.75 -1.22
N VAL A 163 -19.78 11.43 -0.78
CA VAL A 163 -18.52 12.02 -1.28
C VAL A 163 -17.77 11.10 -2.24
N VAL A 164 -18.29 9.88 -2.45
CA VAL A 164 -17.78 8.93 -3.43
C VAL A 164 -18.54 9.08 -4.74
N VAL A 165 -17.81 9.29 -5.82
CA VAL A 165 -18.30 9.22 -7.19
C VAL A 165 -17.79 7.96 -7.87
N GLU A 166 -18.33 7.65 -9.05
CA GLU A 166 -17.87 6.52 -9.84
C GLU A 166 -16.41 6.73 -10.29
N PRO A 167 -15.50 5.77 -10.06
CA PRO A 167 -14.12 5.88 -10.50
C PRO A 167 -14.02 5.91 -12.03
N ASP A 168 -13.13 6.74 -12.57
CA ASP A 168 -12.82 6.73 -14.00
C ASP A 168 -11.95 5.52 -14.35
N ILE A 169 -12.59 4.41 -14.72
CA ILE A 169 -11.91 3.16 -15.09
C ILE A 169 -11.01 3.29 -16.35
N LYS A 170 -11.06 4.42 -17.07
CA LYS A 170 -10.14 4.71 -18.18
C LYS A 170 -8.86 5.42 -17.73
N SER A 171 -8.80 5.87 -16.47
CA SER A 171 -7.59 6.42 -15.88
C SER A 171 -6.46 5.37 -15.94
N PRO A 172 -5.27 5.70 -16.46
CA PRO A 172 -4.12 4.79 -16.50
C PRO A 172 -3.71 4.26 -15.12
N CYS A 173 -3.90 5.05 -14.06
CA CYS A 173 -3.59 4.61 -12.70
C CYS A 173 -4.59 3.58 -12.15
N LEU A 174 -5.79 3.49 -12.73
CA LEU A 174 -6.84 2.55 -12.34
C LEU A 174 -6.90 1.32 -13.26
N LEU A 175 -5.78 0.94 -13.89
CA LEU A 175 -5.72 -0.25 -14.75
C LEU A 175 -6.16 -1.54 -14.04
N GLN A 176 -6.03 -1.64 -12.72
CA GLN A 176 -6.60 -2.75 -11.96
C GLN A 176 -8.12 -2.84 -12.14
N LEU A 177 -8.85 -1.72 -12.04
CA LEU A 177 -10.30 -1.70 -12.27
C LEU A 177 -10.64 -1.95 -13.75
N CYS A 178 -9.86 -1.35 -14.66
CA CYS A 178 -10.03 -1.56 -16.10
C CYS A 178 -9.95 -3.05 -16.48
N VAL A 179 -8.90 -3.75 -16.02
CA VAL A 179 -8.68 -5.18 -16.29
C VAL A 179 -9.74 -6.04 -15.60
N ARG A 180 -10.16 -5.68 -14.37
CA ARG A 180 -11.26 -6.34 -13.67
C ARG A 180 -12.60 -6.22 -14.40
N ASN A 181 -12.82 -5.14 -15.14
CA ASN A 181 -14.03 -4.98 -15.94
C ASN A 181 -14.14 -6.02 -17.07
N PHE A 182 -12.99 -6.54 -17.55
CA PHE A 182 -12.93 -7.55 -18.60
C PHE A 182 -12.96 -8.98 -18.04
N PHE A 183 -12.13 -9.26 -17.02
CA PHE A 183 -11.97 -10.62 -16.47
C PHE A 183 -12.87 -10.93 -15.27
N GLY A 184 -13.52 -9.91 -14.71
CA GLY A 184 -14.12 -9.97 -13.39
C GLY A 184 -13.09 -9.78 -12.28
N VAL A 185 -13.57 -9.68 -11.04
CA VAL A 185 -12.71 -9.56 -9.85
C VAL A 185 -12.21 -10.93 -9.42
N ASP A 186 -11.18 -11.43 -10.11
CA ASP A 186 -10.60 -12.75 -9.87
C ASP A 186 -9.07 -12.77 -10.04
N ALA A 187 -8.46 -13.95 -9.89
CA ALA A 187 -7.02 -14.12 -10.02
C ALA A 187 -6.48 -13.89 -11.44
N ARG A 188 -7.30 -14.08 -12.49
CA ARG A 188 -6.92 -13.83 -13.87
C ARG A 188 -6.73 -12.34 -14.11
N ALA A 189 -7.60 -11.49 -13.59
CA ALA A 189 -7.43 -10.03 -13.69
C ALA A 189 -6.06 -9.58 -13.13
N GLU A 190 -5.73 -10.01 -11.92
CA GLU A 190 -4.49 -9.58 -11.25
C GLU A 190 -3.24 -10.15 -11.93
N MET A 191 -3.27 -11.43 -12.34
CA MET A 191 -2.18 -12.02 -13.12
C MET A 191 -2.01 -11.35 -14.48
N PHE A 192 -3.13 -11.02 -15.14
CA PHE A 192 -3.08 -10.34 -16.43
C PHE A 192 -2.46 -8.95 -16.27
N LEU A 193 -2.87 -8.17 -15.26
CA LEU A 193 -2.27 -6.88 -14.96
C LEU A 193 -0.77 -6.99 -14.67
N TYR A 194 -0.35 -7.99 -13.89
CA TYR A 194 1.07 -8.27 -13.61
C TYR A 194 1.86 -8.44 -14.91
N PHE A 195 1.39 -9.29 -15.83
CA PHE A 195 2.10 -9.48 -17.10
C PHE A 195 1.93 -8.31 -18.09
N LEU A 196 0.78 -7.64 -18.11
CA LEU A 196 0.55 -6.44 -18.91
C LEU A 196 1.49 -5.30 -18.50
N ALA A 197 1.88 -5.24 -17.23
CA ALA A 197 2.93 -4.35 -16.75
C ALA A 197 4.36 -4.75 -17.18
N GLY A 198 4.51 -5.79 -18.02
CA GLY A 198 5.80 -6.27 -18.51
C GLY A 198 6.56 -7.12 -17.50
N ARG A 199 5.92 -7.54 -16.40
CA ARG A 199 6.52 -8.44 -15.43
C ARG A 199 6.53 -9.87 -15.98
N ARG A 200 7.46 -10.68 -15.47
CA ARG A 200 7.55 -12.13 -15.75
C ARG A 200 7.62 -12.88 -14.43
N GLY A 201 7.13 -14.11 -14.38
CA GLY A 201 7.17 -14.88 -13.15
C GLY A 201 6.65 -16.31 -13.29
N ASN A 202 6.98 -17.15 -12.31
CA ASN A 202 6.31 -18.42 -12.07
C ASN A 202 5.21 -18.27 -11.01
N SER A 203 4.42 -19.32 -10.79
CA SER A 203 3.30 -19.27 -9.83
C SER A 203 3.70 -18.81 -8.42
N ASN A 204 4.92 -19.16 -7.96
CA ASN A 204 5.40 -18.82 -6.62
C ASN A 204 5.77 -17.34 -6.51
N SER A 205 6.58 -16.84 -7.45
CA SER A 205 6.98 -15.42 -7.44
C SER A 205 5.77 -14.51 -7.63
N ILE A 206 4.84 -14.88 -8.53
CA ILE A 206 3.61 -14.12 -8.77
C ILE A 206 2.71 -14.14 -7.54
N SER A 207 2.52 -15.29 -6.88
CA SER A 207 1.67 -15.43 -5.69
C SER A 207 2.10 -14.50 -4.56
N GLY A 208 3.41 -14.39 -4.32
CA GLY A 208 3.98 -13.45 -3.35
C GLY A 208 3.89 -11.98 -3.76
N GLU A 209 3.85 -11.69 -5.06
CA GLU A 209 3.72 -10.30 -5.55
C GLU A 209 2.27 -9.80 -5.49
N ILE A 210 1.31 -10.57 -5.99
CA ILE A 210 -0.09 -10.12 -6.14
C ILE A 210 -0.99 -10.54 -4.97
N PHE A 211 -0.42 -11.20 -3.94
CA PHE A 211 -1.12 -11.66 -2.74
C PHE A 211 -2.30 -12.61 -3.03
N LEU A 212 -2.09 -13.60 -3.90
CA LEU A 212 -3.08 -14.63 -4.25
C LEU A 212 -2.55 -16.05 -4.00
N GLU A 213 -3.42 -17.04 -4.06
CA GLU A 213 -3.09 -18.44 -3.76
C GLU A 213 -2.35 -19.12 -4.93
N GLN A 214 -1.14 -19.63 -4.65
CA GLN A 214 -0.22 -20.18 -5.66
C GLN A 214 -0.83 -21.29 -6.51
N LYS A 215 -1.53 -22.27 -5.92
CA LYS A 215 -2.11 -23.42 -6.64
C LYS A 215 -3.14 -22.97 -7.69
N ASN A 216 -3.95 -21.96 -7.36
CA ASN A 216 -4.87 -21.37 -8.33
C ASN A 216 -4.12 -20.66 -9.46
N LEU A 217 -3.05 -19.91 -9.15
CA LEU A 217 -2.25 -19.24 -10.18
C LEU A 217 -1.58 -20.24 -11.12
N TYR A 218 -1.01 -21.31 -10.56
CA TYR A 218 -0.40 -22.40 -11.32
C TYR A 218 -1.37 -23.01 -12.36
N ARG A 219 -2.62 -23.26 -11.95
CA ARG A 219 -3.66 -23.74 -12.87
C ARG A 219 -3.99 -22.74 -13.98
N ILE A 220 -4.03 -21.43 -13.66
CA ILE A 220 -4.27 -20.37 -14.65
C ILE A 220 -3.11 -20.30 -15.64
N LEU A 221 -1.86 -20.32 -15.17
CA LEU A 221 -0.65 -20.33 -16.01
C LEU A 221 -0.69 -21.48 -17.00
N ASN A 222 -0.91 -22.71 -16.55
CA ASN A 222 -0.97 -23.87 -17.43
C ASN A 222 -2.05 -23.71 -18.51
N ASN A 223 -3.23 -23.21 -18.15
CA ASN A 223 -4.32 -23.00 -19.11
C ASN A 223 -3.96 -21.92 -20.14
N TRP A 224 -3.34 -20.81 -19.71
CA TRP A 224 -2.91 -19.72 -20.57
C TRP A 224 -1.74 -20.09 -21.47
N ALA A 225 -0.79 -20.90 -20.98
CA ALA A 225 0.31 -21.43 -21.76
C ALA A 225 -0.21 -22.36 -22.87
N ASN A 226 -1.10 -23.30 -22.50
CA ASN A 226 -1.77 -24.19 -23.45
C ASN A 226 -2.60 -23.42 -24.51
N ALA A 227 -3.23 -22.32 -24.10
CA ALA A 227 -3.99 -21.45 -25.00
C ALA A 227 -3.12 -20.50 -25.84
N GLY A 228 -1.80 -20.46 -25.60
CA GLY A 228 -0.87 -19.57 -26.28
C GLY A 228 -1.02 -18.08 -25.92
N ILE A 229 -1.62 -17.76 -24.76
CA ILE A 229 -1.75 -16.38 -24.24
C ILE A 229 -0.42 -15.91 -23.62
N ILE A 230 0.32 -16.83 -23.01
CA ILE A 230 1.63 -16.58 -22.41
C ILE A 230 2.71 -17.43 -23.08
N GLU A 231 3.95 -17.00 -22.93
CA GLU A 231 5.16 -17.71 -23.35
C GLU A 231 5.93 -18.22 -22.12
N GLU A 232 6.64 -19.33 -22.31
CA GLU A 232 7.51 -19.93 -21.32
C GLU A 232 8.96 -19.67 -21.70
N ASP A 233 9.74 -19.12 -20.78
CA ASP A 233 11.19 -19.15 -20.88
C ASP A 233 11.71 -20.44 -20.24
N LEU A 234 12.28 -21.32 -21.07
CA LEU A 234 12.71 -22.67 -20.69
C LEU A 234 14.17 -22.72 -20.19
N GLU A 235 14.87 -21.58 -20.11
CA GLU A 235 16.28 -21.56 -19.70
C GLU A 235 16.50 -21.80 -18.19
N VAL A 236 15.43 -21.77 -17.38
CA VAL A 236 15.49 -21.92 -15.92
C VAL A 236 14.75 -23.19 -15.46
N SER A 237 15.23 -23.82 -14.38
CA SER A 237 14.63 -25.04 -13.79
C SER A 237 13.17 -24.89 -13.35
N SER A 238 12.67 -23.66 -13.26
CA SER A 238 11.26 -23.32 -13.12
C SER A 238 10.91 -22.34 -14.25
N PRO A 239 9.97 -22.68 -15.15
CA PRO A 239 9.68 -21.86 -16.32
C PRO A 239 9.17 -20.48 -15.90
N ASP A 240 9.75 -19.45 -16.50
CA ASP A 240 9.37 -18.06 -16.26
C ASP A 240 8.36 -17.62 -17.33
N TYR A 241 7.15 -17.24 -16.91
CA TYR A 241 6.07 -16.91 -17.83
C TYR A 241 6.03 -15.41 -18.14
N GLY A 242 5.65 -15.06 -19.37
CA GLY A 242 5.38 -13.69 -19.79
C GLY A 242 4.21 -13.58 -20.77
N LEU A 243 3.61 -12.38 -20.91
CA LEU A 243 2.50 -12.16 -21.83
C LEU A 243 2.96 -12.15 -23.29
N LYS A 244 2.35 -12.98 -24.15
CA LYS A 244 2.53 -12.87 -25.60
C LYS A 244 1.73 -11.71 -26.16
N ASN A 245 2.25 -11.10 -27.23
CA ASN A 245 1.59 -10.00 -27.97
C ASN A 245 1.14 -8.85 -27.05
N ARG A 246 1.97 -8.49 -26.08
CA ARG A 246 1.67 -7.48 -25.06
C ARG A 246 1.18 -6.17 -25.68
N GLU A 247 1.80 -5.72 -26.77
CA GLU A 247 1.44 -4.48 -27.47
C GLU A 247 0.01 -4.51 -28.03
N GLN A 248 -0.47 -5.68 -28.49
CA GLN A 248 -1.85 -5.83 -28.98
C GLN A 248 -2.85 -5.72 -27.83
N TRP A 249 -2.50 -6.22 -26.64
CA TRP A 249 -3.33 -6.06 -25.45
C TRP A 249 -3.41 -4.60 -25.01
N ILE A 250 -2.28 -3.87 -25.02
CA ILE A 250 -2.24 -2.44 -24.71
C ILE A 250 -3.18 -1.65 -25.63
N GLN A 251 -3.13 -1.94 -26.93
CA GLN A 251 -4.04 -1.35 -27.92
C GLN A 251 -5.50 -1.71 -27.67
N THR A 252 -5.79 -2.96 -27.31
CA THR A 252 -7.14 -3.46 -27.02
C THR A 252 -7.78 -2.73 -25.84
N PHE A 253 -7.00 -2.49 -24.78
CA PHE A 253 -7.45 -1.71 -23.61
C PHE A 253 -7.37 -0.19 -23.83
N GLN A 254 -6.93 0.27 -25.01
CA GLN A 254 -6.76 1.69 -25.35
C GLN A 254 -5.88 2.44 -24.34
N ILE A 255 -4.82 1.77 -23.87
CA ILE A 255 -3.91 2.32 -22.87
C ILE A 255 -2.85 3.15 -23.60
N ASN A 256 -2.89 4.47 -23.41
CA ASN A 256 -1.94 5.39 -24.03
C ASN A 256 -0.57 5.35 -23.35
N GLU A 257 -0.57 5.20 -22.03
CA GLU A 257 0.62 5.14 -21.19
C GLU A 257 0.35 4.14 -20.06
N ILE A 258 1.36 3.35 -19.72
CA ILE A 258 1.28 2.39 -18.61
C ILE A 258 2.08 2.97 -17.46
N PRO A 259 1.42 3.43 -16.39
CA PRO A 259 2.11 3.86 -15.19
C PRO A 259 2.93 2.71 -14.60
N ALA A 260 3.90 3.04 -13.76
CA ALA A 260 4.76 2.03 -13.15
C ALA A 260 3.96 1.06 -12.29
N TYR A 261 4.16 -0.24 -12.52
CA TYR A 261 3.64 -1.28 -11.65
C TYR A 261 4.53 -1.43 -10.42
N VAL A 262 3.91 -1.37 -9.24
CA VAL A 262 4.58 -1.47 -7.95
C VAL A 262 3.80 -2.36 -7.00
N ASN A 263 4.51 -2.93 -6.03
CA ASN A 263 3.94 -3.73 -4.95
C ASN A 263 3.55 -2.78 -3.81
N TRP A 264 2.36 -2.18 -3.94
CA TRP A 264 1.80 -1.27 -2.94
C TRP A 264 1.75 -1.85 -1.54
N PRO A 265 1.39 -3.13 -1.30
CA PRO A 265 1.47 -3.72 0.03
C PRO A 265 2.85 -3.59 0.70
N ARG A 266 3.95 -3.76 -0.05
CA ARG A 266 5.31 -3.58 0.48
C ARG A 266 5.65 -2.11 0.73
N ILE A 267 5.25 -1.22 -0.17
CA ILE A 267 5.45 0.23 -0.01
C ILE A 267 4.74 0.70 1.26
N TYR A 268 3.47 0.37 1.39
CA TYR A 268 2.66 0.76 2.54
C TYR A 268 3.19 0.18 3.84
N GLN A 269 3.55 -1.11 3.86
CA GLN A 269 4.16 -1.69 5.06
C GLN A 269 5.40 -0.92 5.49
N PHE A 270 6.29 -0.55 4.57
CA PHE A 270 7.47 0.26 4.88
C PHE A 270 7.12 1.65 5.46
N LEU A 271 6.19 2.36 4.81
CA LEU A 271 5.75 3.69 5.25
C LEU A 271 5.07 3.64 6.63
N ASP A 272 4.26 2.61 6.86
CA ASP A 272 3.53 2.40 8.11
C ASP A 272 4.46 1.97 9.25
N LEU A 273 5.50 1.16 8.96
CA LEU A 273 6.57 0.85 9.90
C LEU A 273 7.24 2.10 10.43
N ILE A 274 7.59 3.02 9.53
CA ILE A 274 8.22 4.29 9.91
C ILE A 274 7.27 5.13 10.76
N THR A 275 6.00 5.25 10.35
CA THR A 275 5.00 6.02 11.10
C THR A 275 4.83 5.50 12.51
N VAL A 276 4.63 4.19 12.68
CA VAL A 276 4.42 3.59 14.01
C VAL A 276 5.67 3.75 14.88
N HIS A 277 6.87 3.66 14.29
CA HIS A 277 8.10 3.75 15.06
C HIS A 277 8.46 5.20 15.46
N LEU A 278 8.33 6.16 14.55
CA LEU A 278 8.63 7.57 14.86
C LEU A 278 7.62 8.19 15.84
N THR A 279 6.43 7.60 15.94
CA THR A 279 5.39 7.98 16.92
C THR A 279 5.49 7.26 18.26
N ASP A 280 6.43 6.31 18.42
CA ASP A 280 6.67 5.64 19.70
C ASP A 280 7.36 6.61 20.69
N PRO A 281 6.77 6.89 21.86
CA PRO A 281 7.38 7.77 22.87
C PRO A 281 8.80 7.36 23.28
N ALA A 282 9.13 6.05 23.22
CA ALA A 282 10.48 5.57 23.54
C ALA A 282 11.53 5.99 22.51
N VAL A 283 11.10 6.33 21.28
CA VAL A 283 11.96 6.66 20.14
C VAL A 283 12.09 8.18 19.96
N GLN A 284 11.04 8.94 20.30
CA GLN A 284 10.95 10.37 20.03
C GLN A 284 12.16 11.20 20.50
N ASP A 285 12.76 10.82 21.63
CA ASP A 285 13.92 11.47 22.23
C ASP A 285 15.22 10.64 22.13
N ASP A 286 15.21 9.52 21.41
CA ASP A 286 16.36 8.62 21.25
C ASP A 286 16.74 8.38 19.78
N THR A 287 17.58 9.28 19.25
CA THR A 287 18.13 9.18 17.89
C THR A 287 18.94 7.89 17.66
N TYR A 288 19.53 7.30 18.70
CA TYR A 288 20.25 6.04 18.57
C TYR A 288 19.28 4.89 18.34
N LEU A 289 18.18 4.84 19.09
CA LEU A 289 17.12 3.85 18.91
C LEU A 289 16.48 3.98 17.52
N ALA A 290 16.18 5.20 17.07
CA ALA A 290 15.67 5.47 15.73
C ALA A 290 16.66 5.03 14.63
N SER A 291 17.96 5.29 14.83
CA SER A 291 19.02 4.82 13.91
C SER A 291 19.10 3.29 13.86
N SER A 292 18.95 2.62 15.00
CA SER A 292 18.96 1.15 15.06
C SER A 292 17.79 0.59 14.25
N PHE A 293 16.59 1.13 14.46
CA PHE A 293 15.40 0.74 13.70
C PHE A 293 15.57 0.92 12.20
N PHE A 294 16.08 2.06 11.73
CA PHE A 294 16.34 2.29 10.31
C PHE A 294 17.31 1.28 9.70
N ARG A 295 18.26 0.74 10.47
CA ARG A 295 19.13 -0.35 10.00
C ARG A 295 18.36 -1.66 9.88
N ASP A 296 17.48 -1.93 10.83
CA ASP A 296 16.69 -3.15 10.86
C ASP A 296 15.70 -3.21 9.68
N ILE A 297 15.08 -2.08 9.31
CA ILE A 297 14.14 -1.98 8.18
C ILE A 297 14.81 -1.70 6.82
N GLN A 298 16.15 -1.80 6.75
CA GLN A 298 16.87 -1.56 5.50
C GLN A 298 16.43 -2.49 4.35
N PRO A 299 16.15 -3.80 4.57
CA PRO A 299 15.65 -4.68 3.52
C PRO A 299 14.35 -4.18 2.88
N GLU A 300 13.40 -3.72 3.68
CA GLU A 300 12.12 -3.15 3.26
C GLU A 300 12.34 -1.85 2.49
N ALA A 301 13.22 -0.98 3.02
CA ALA A 301 13.56 0.29 2.41
C ALA A 301 14.14 0.11 1.00
N ARG A 302 15.00 -0.89 0.77
CA ARG A 302 15.64 -1.13 -0.55
C ARG A 302 14.64 -1.31 -1.67
N TYR A 303 13.51 -1.99 -1.39
CA TYR A 303 12.47 -2.17 -2.39
C TYR A 303 11.87 -0.82 -2.79
N VAL A 304 11.44 -0.03 -1.81
CA VAL A 304 10.78 1.25 -2.04
C VAL A 304 11.73 2.26 -2.70
N ALA A 305 12.97 2.31 -2.24
CA ALA A 305 14.05 3.10 -2.83
C ALA A 305 14.31 2.75 -4.30
N SER A 306 14.25 1.46 -4.67
CA SER A 306 14.41 1.04 -6.06
C SER A 306 13.26 1.50 -6.96
N VAL A 307 12.04 1.54 -6.42
CA VAL A 307 10.83 2.01 -7.11
C VAL A 307 10.87 3.52 -7.33
N THR A 308 11.30 4.27 -6.32
CA THR A 308 11.38 5.74 -6.36
C THR A 308 12.69 6.27 -6.95
N LYS A 309 13.65 5.38 -7.21
CA LYS A 309 15.02 5.72 -7.68
C LYS A 309 15.75 6.66 -6.72
N ILE A 310 15.55 6.46 -5.42
CA ILE A 310 16.24 7.20 -4.36
C ILE A 310 17.38 6.35 -3.82
N ASP A 311 18.55 6.95 -3.67
CA ASP A 311 19.70 6.27 -3.05
C ASP A 311 19.52 6.21 -1.53
N LEU A 312 19.66 5.02 -0.96
CA LEU A 312 19.65 4.83 0.49
C LEU A 312 21.06 4.97 1.07
N PRO A 313 21.21 5.63 2.22
CA PRO A 313 22.50 5.68 2.90
C PRO A 313 22.93 4.28 3.34
N SER A 314 24.22 4.01 3.21
CA SER A 314 24.84 2.77 3.68
C SER A 314 25.03 2.81 5.20
N PRO A 315 24.53 1.82 5.95
CA PRO A 315 24.76 1.68 7.39
C PRO A 315 26.23 1.71 7.77
N LYS A 316 27.12 1.24 6.89
CA LYS A 316 28.57 1.21 7.11
C LYS A 316 29.22 2.59 7.05
N SER A 317 28.61 3.53 6.34
CA SER A 317 29.13 4.88 6.14
C SER A 317 28.79 5.83 7.29
N PHE A 318 27.83 5.48 8.14
CA PHE A 318 27.33 6.32 9.23
C PHE A 318 27.23 5.49 10.52
N PRO A 319 28.16 5.63 11.48
CA PRO A 319 28.14 4.87 12.74
C PRO A 319 27.10 5.38 13.75
N GLY A 320 26.53 4.47 14.54
CA GLY A 320 25.64 4.79 15.66
C GLY A 320 24.46 5.66 15.25
N LYS A 321 24.30 6.80 15.95
CA LYS A 321 23.22 7.78 15.75
C LYS A 321 23.32 8.61 14.47
N GLU A 322 24.48 8.62 13.81
CA GLU A 322 24.73 9.42 12.60
C GLU A 322 23.97 8.88 11.38
N TYR A 323 23.37 7.68 11.48
CA TYR A 323 22.58 7.09 10.40
C TYR A 323 21.16 7.63 10.31
N TYR A 324 20.63 8.20 11.39
CA TYR A 324 19.25 8.66 11.47
C TYR A 324 18.94 9.72 10.41
N GLU A 325 19.62 10.87 10.46
CA GLU A 325 19.37 12.02 9.60
C GLU A 325 19.45 11.71 8.09
N PRO A 326 20.51 11.07 7.56
CA PRO A 326 20.56 10.76 6.13
C PRO A 326 19.47 9.77 5.70
N PHE A 327 19.08 8.82 6.56
CA PHE A 327 18.04 7.85 6.22
C PHE A 327 16.65 8.50 6.25
N ALA A 328 16.38 9.32 7.26
CA ALA A 328 15.17 10.13 7.35
C ALA A 328 14.99 11.04 6.13
N GLY A 329 16.08 11.68 5.67
CA GLY A 329 16.08 12.45 4.44
C GLY A 329 15.66 11.62 3.21
N SER A 330 16.19 10.40 3.06
CA SER A 330 15.75 9.48 1.99
C SER A 330 14.28 9.09 2.11
N VAL A 331 13.75 8.89 3.32
CA VAL A 331 12.33 8.57 3.55
C VAL A 331 11.42 9.71 3.07
N LEU A 332 11.77 10.97 3.36
CA LEU A 332 10.99 12.11 2.90
C LEU A 332 11.03 12.23 1.38
N GLN A 333 12.19 12.07 0.76
CA GLN A 333 12.30 12.05 -0.71
C GLN A 333 11.48 10.91 -1.33
N ILE A 334 11.44 9.74 -0.69
CA ILE A 334 10.59 8.62 -1.09
C ILE A 334 9.11 9.02 -1.02
N ALA A 335 8.65 9.60 0.10
CA ALA A 335 7.26 10.03 0.27
C ALA A 335 6.86 11.08 -0.76
N GLU A 336 7.72 12.08 -1.02
CA GLU A 336 7.50 13.08 -2.07
C GLU A 336 7.45 12.46 -3.48
N LYS A 337 8.32 11.48 -3.76
CA LYS A 337 8.33 10.83 -5.06
C LYS A 337 7.07 10.00 -5.30
N LEU A 338 6.53 9.37 -4.27
CA LEU A 338 5.26 8.63 -4.33
C LEU A 338 4.03 9.55 -4.47
N MET A 339 4.17 10.83 -4.12
CA MET A 339 3.12 11.86 -4.25
C MET A 339 3.02 12.49 -5.65
N GLN A 340 4.04 12.31 -6.49
CA GLN A 340 4.00 12.67 -7.91
C GLN A 340 3.01 11.73 -8.61
#